data_AF-A0A7C3GKT4-F1
#
_entry.id   AF-A0A7C3GKT4-F1
#
_cell.length_a   1.000
_cell.length_b   1.000
_cell.length_c   1.000
_cell.angle_alpha   90.00
_cell.angle_beta   90.00
_cell.angle_gamma   90.00
#
_symmetry.space_group_name_H-M   'P 1'
#
loop_
_entity.id
_entity.type
_entity.pdbx_description
1 polymer ?
#
loop_
_entity_poly.entity_id
_entity_poly.type
_entity_poly.pdbx_seq_one_letter_code
_entity_poly.pdbx_strand_id
1 'polypeptide(L)'
;MKPINPAPYIEHTLLKPTATQKDVERLCAEARELGMVGVCVPPVWVPLARKCLSGSEVRVVTVVGFPLGFEPVEIKVAQAELYTDLGAQELDMVLNLALLKAGELSGVLSEVEEVVRAAEPAPVKVILECGYLTEAEKRELSRRIPETGAAYLKTATGFGPQGAKPEDIRLLREASGGRIRIKAAGGIRTLDQCLSFLEAGAERIGTSSGADIVREYLALTRGEALPEVEIFVDGACLGNPGPGGFAALLRARGQERVITGGEEATTNNRMELRAAIEALRALKRPCRVRIHTDSRYLLQGATEWLPRWERSGFRTADKKPVKNRDLWEELARLLKTHRVEWVWVEGHAGHPENERCDRLAREEARKRKT
;
A
#
# COMPACT_ATOMS: atom_id res chain seq x y z
N MET A 1 22.31 -1.77 0.78
CA MET A 1 21.82 -3.06 1.31
C MET A 1 20.80 -3.62 0.34
N LYS A 2 20.75 -4.93 0.10
CA LYS A 2 19.61 -5.52 -0.61
C LYS A 2 18.35 -5.33 0.25
N PRO A 3 17.20 -4.95 -0.33
CA PRO A 3 15.97 -4.79 0.43
C PRO A 3 15.60 -6.13 1.10
N ILE A 4 15.05 -6.05 2.31
CA ILE A 4 14.55 -7.21 3.07
C ILE A 4 13.52 -7.94 2.21
N ASN A 5 13.65 -9.26 2.05
CA ASN A 5 12.61 -10.05 1.38
C ASN A 5 11.33 -10.03 2.23
N PRO A 6 10.22 -9.44 1.75
CA PRO A 6 9.02 -9.31 2.57
C PRO A 6 8.24 -10.63 2.69
N ALA A 7 8.42 -11.59 1.78
CA ALA A 7 7.58 -12.80 1.73
C ALA A 7 7.55 -13.57 3.07
N PRO A 8 8.68 -13.88 3.74
CA PRO A 8 8.68 -14.61 5.02
C PRO A 8 8.02 -13.87 6.19
N TYR A 9 7.59 -12.63 5.99
CA TYR A 9 6.90 -11.82 6.99
C TYR A 9 5.42 -11.63 6.66
N ILE A 10 4.96 -11.97 5.45
CA ILE A 10 3.60 -11.68 4.99
C ILE A 10 2.64 -12.82 5.32
N GLU A 11 1.56 -12.47 6.01
CA GLU A 11 0.31 -13.23 6.03
C GLU A 11 -0.64 -12.70 4.97
N HIS A 12 -0.81 -13.46 3.89
CA HIS A 12 -1.71 -13.12 2.79
C HIS A 12 -3.16 -13.23 3.27
N THR A 13 -3.86 -12.11 3.32
CA THR A 13 -5.10 -11.97 4.08
C THR A 13 -6.32 -11.80 3.18
N LEU A 14 -7.34 -12.63 3.40
CA LEU A 14 -8.65 -12.51 2.78
C LEU A 14 -9.72 -12.58 3.86
N LEU A 15 -10.29 -11.44 4.26
CA LEU A 15 -11.35 -11.38 5.27
C LEU A 15 -12.61 -10.67 4.77
N LYS A 16 -12.78 -10.59 3.45
CA LYS A 16 -14.01 -10.03 2.86
C LYS A 16 -15.18 -10.97 3.17
N PRO A 17 -16.36 -10.44 3.56
CA PRO A 17 -17.53 -11.27 3.85
C PRO A 17 -18.04 -12.04 2.62
N THR A 18 -17.66 -11.61 1.42
CA THR A 18 -18.01 -12.25 0.14
C THR A 18 -16.95 -13.21 -0.39
N ALA A 19 -15.93 -13.55 0.41
CA ALA A 19 -14.86 -14.47 0.01
C ALA A 19 -15.43 -15.85 -0.35
N THR A 20 -15.10 -16.34 -1.54
CA THR A 20 -15.55 -17.65 -2.04
C THR A 20 -14.48 -18.72 -1.86
N GLN A 21 -14.86 -19.99 -2.02
CA GLN A 21 -13.91 -21.11 -2.09
C GLN A 21 -12.78 -20.85 -3.11
N LYS A 22 -13.11 -20.36 -4.31
CA LYS A 22 -12.12 -20.07 -5.36
C LYS A 22 -11.13 -18.98 -4.92
N ASP A 23 -11.59 -17.99 -4.16
CA ASP A 23 -10.70 -16.94 -3.65
C ASP A 23 -9.72 -17.50 -2.61
N VAL A 24 -10.17 -18.42 -1.76
CA VAL A 24 -9.33 -19.10 -0.75
C VAL A 24 -8.31 -20.03 -1.41
N GLU A 25 -8.72 -20.80 -2.41
CA GLU A 25 -7.81 -21.65 -3.21
C GLU A 25 -6.72 -20.82 -3.87
N ARG A 26 -7.09 -19.69 -4.51
CA ARG A 26 -6.12 -18.74 -5.08
C ARG A 26 -5.19 -18.18 -4.02
N LEU A 27 -5.72 -17.72 -2.89
CA LEU A 27 -4.93 -17.17 -1.77
C LEU A 27 -3.86 -18.16 -1.31
N CYS A 28 -4.24 -19.43 -1.13
CA CYS A 28 -3.34 -20.49 -0.70
C CYS A 28 -2.30 -20.86 -1.77
N ALA A 29 -2.68 -20.84 -3.05
CA ALA A 29 -1.75 -21.07 -4.15
C ALA A 29 -0.68 -19.96 -4.21
N GLU A 30 -1.11 -18.69 -4.16
CA GLU A 30 -0.20 -17.53 -4.18
C GLU A 30 0.74 -17.53 -2.99
N ALA A 31 0.24 -17.77 -1.77
CA ALA A 31 1.08 -17.79 -0.56
C ALA A 31 2.17 -18.86 -0.64
N ARG A 32 1.86 -20.04 -1.18
CA ARG A 32 2.83 -21.12 -1.38
C ARG A 32 3.84 -20.81 -2.46
N GLU A 33 3.36 -20.38 -3.63
CA GLU A 33 4.22 -20.04 -4.77
C GLU A 33 5.25 -18.96 -4.43
N LEU A 34 4.81 -17.97 -3.66
CA LEU A 34 5.60 -16.78 -3.33
C LEU A 34 6.36 -16.89 -2.00
N GLY A 35 6.27 -18.03 -1.30
CA GLY A 35 7.01 -18.27 -0.05
C GLY A 35 6.58 -17.37 1.10
N MET A 36 5.28 -17.11 1.23
CA MET A 36 4.72 -16.33 2.33
C MET A 36 4.58 -17.15 3.61
N VAL A 37 4.64 -16.50 4.78
CA VAL A 37 4.62 -17.23 6.07
C VAL A 37 3.24 -17.79 6.42
N GLY A 38 2.16 -17.19 5.92
CA GLY A 38 0.82 -17.69 6.20
C GLY A 38 -0.28 -17.11 5.32
N VAL A 39 -1.47 -17.67 5.49
CA VAL A 39 -2.72 -17.12 4.98
C VAL A 39 -3.65 -16.81 6.14
N CYS A 40 -4.36 -15.68 6.09
CA CYS A 40 -5.39 -15.34 7.06
C CYS A 40 -6.76 -15.36 6.38
N VAL A 41 -7.65 -16.26 6.83
CA VAL A 41 -8.96 -16.53 6.21
C VAL A 41 -10.09 -16.42 7.23
N PRO A 42 -11.36 -16.26 6.79
CA PRO A 42 -12.52 -16.35 7.67
C PRO A 42 -12.63 -17.78 8.24
N PRO A 43 -13.17 -17.97 9.46
CA PRO A 43 -13.17 -19.27 10.13
C PRO A 43 -13.79 -20.42 9.33
N VAL A 44 -14.87 -20.16 8.58
CA VAL A 44 -15.54 -21.16 7.73
C VAL A 44 -14.61 -21.78 6.67
N TRP A 45 -13.56 -21.05 6.28
CA TRP A 45 -12.62 -21.46 5.25
C TRP A 45 -11.33 -22.10 5.80
N VAL A 46 -11.19 -22.23 7.13
CA VAL A 46 -10.01 -22.87 7.76
C VAL A 46 -9.78 -24.30 7.26
N PRO A 47 -10.79 -25.20 7.23
CA PRO A 47 -10.58 -26.57 6.76
C PRO A 47 -10.13 -26.63 5.29
N LEU A 48 -10.70 -25.77 4.44
CA LEU A 48 -10.31 -25.65 3.04
C LEU A 48 -8.86 -25.16 2.91
N ALA A 49 -8.50 -24.08 3.60
CA ALA A 49 -7.14 -23.55 3.57
C ALA A 49 -6.12 -24.60 4.04
N ARG A 50 -6.44 -25.36 5.10
CA ARG A 50 -5.61 -26.47 5.57
C ARG A 50 -5.45 -27.58 4.54
N LYS A 51 -6.54 -27.98 3.88
CA LYS A 51 -6.48 -28.94 2.79
C LYS A 51 -5.61 -28.43 1.63
N CYS A 52 -5.81 -27.18 1.22
CA CYS A 52 -5.04 -26.56 0.15
C CYS A 52 -3.55 -26.53 0.47
N LEU A 53 -3.17 -26.18 1.71
CA LEU A 53 -1.79 -26.02 2.17
C LEU A 53 -1.19 -27.29 2.80
N SER A 54 -1.79 -28.46 2.55
CA SER A 54 -1.21 -29.73 2.99
C SER A 54 0.20 -29.92 2.40
N GLY A 55 1.15 -30.32 3.24
CA GLY A 55 2.57 -30.48 2.87
C GLY A 55 3.36 -29.18 2.66
N SER A 56 2.78 -28.02 2.99
CA SER A 56 3.42 -26.70 2.88
C SER A 56 3.76 -26.15 4.28
N GLU A 57 4.79 -25.29 4.36
CA GLU A 57 5.16 -24.56 5.59
C GLU A 57 4.28 -23.32 5.84
N VAL A 58 3.52 -22.87 4.82
CA VAL A 58 2.56 -21.76 4.93
C VAL A 58 1.52 -22.07 6.01
N ARG A 59 1.46 -21.22 7.04
CA ARG A 59 0.53 -21.39 8.16
C ARG A 59 -0.89 -20.93 7.82
N VAL A 60 -1.89 -21.60 8.37
CA VAL A 60 -3.29 -21.14 8.31
C VAL A 60 -3.61 -20.35 9.57
N VAL A 61 -4.02 -19.10 9.38
CA VAL A 61 -4.43 -18.16 10.42
C VAL A 61 -5.91 -17.85 10.26
N THR A 62 -6.63 -17.72 11.36
CA THR A 62 -8.00 -17.18 11.36
C THR A 62 -8.16 -16.14 12.47
N VAL A 63 -9.36 -15.58 12.60
CA VAL A 63 -9.66 -14.46 13.47
C VAL A 63 -10.70 -14.84 14.54
N VAL A 64 -10.55 -14.31 15.76
CA VAL A 64 -11.43 -14.55 16.92
C VAL A 64 -12.04 -13.22 17.39
N GLY A 65 -13.34 -13.21 17.70
CA GLY A 65 -14.08 -11.99 18.08
C GLY A 65 -14.01 -10.89 17.02
N PHE A 66 -13.92 -11.23 15.74
CA PHE A 66 -13.56 -10.28 14.68
C PHE A 66 -14.77 -9.74 13.92
N PRO A 67 -14.80 -8.44 13.54
CA PRO A 67 -13.75 -7.43 13.77
C PRO A 67 -13.93 -6.57 15.03
N LEU A 68 -15.02 -6.73 15.79
CA LEU A 68 -15.40 -5.75 16.81
C LEU A 68 -14.91 -6.09 18.22
N GLY A 69 -14.70 -7.37 18.53
CA GLY A 69 -14.11 -7.83 19.78
C GLY A 69 -15.01 -7.67 21.01
N PHE A 70 -16.30 -7.42 20.83
CA PHE A 70 -17.22 -7.11 21.92
C PHE A 70 -17.99 -8.32 22.47
N GLU A 71 -17.68 -9.52 21.97
CA GLU A 71 -18.31 -10.74 22.43
C GLU A 71 -17.87 -11.07 23.88
N PRO A 72 -18.73 -11.71 24.69
CA PRO A 72 -18.33 -12.26 25.97
C PRO A 72 -17.16 -13.25 25.84
N VAL A 73 -16.35 -13.36 26.89
CA VAL A 73 -15.13 -14.20 26.91
C VAL A 73 -15.43 -15.66 26.56
N GLU A 74 -16.58 -16.19 27.01
CA GLU A 74 -17.00 -17.56 26.78
C GLU A 74 -17.18 -17.86 25.29
N ILE A 75 -17.64 -16.85 24.52
CA ILE A 75 -17.79 -16.97 23.07
C ILE A 75 -16.42 -16.96 22.39
N LYS A 76 -15.51 -16.09 22.81
CA LYS A 76 -14.16 -16.03 22.22
C LYS A 76 -13.34 -17.28 22.54
N VAL A 77 -13.48 -17.83 23.74
CA VAL A 77 -12.88 -19.11 24.16
C VAL A 77 -13.42 -20.25 23.29
N ALA A 78 -14.74 -20.39 23.16
CA ALA A 78 -15.33 -21.42 22.30
C ALA A 78 -14.93 -21.29 20.82
N GLN A 79 -14.79 -20.04 20.33
CA GLN A 79 -14.24 -19.79 19.00
C GLN A 79 -12.79 -20.26 18.88
N ALA A 80 -11.94 -19.96 19.86
CA ALA A 80 -10.53 -20.33 19.83
C ALA A 80 -10.32 -21.85 19.82
N GLU A 81 -11.06 -22.59 20.66
CA GLU A 81 -11.04 -24.06 20.69
C GLU A 81 -11.49 -24.62 19.33
N LEU A 82 -12.69 -24.23 18.88
CA LEU A 82 -13.26 -24.72 17.63
C LEU A 82 -12.36 -24.43 16.43
N TYR A 83 -11.80 -23.23 16.35
CA TYR A 83 -11.00 -22.83 15.19
C TYR A 83 -9.65 -23.55 15.15
N THR A 84 -9.09 -23.86 16.32
CA THR A 84 -7.90 -24.71 16.46
C THR A 84 -8.22 -26.14 16.03
N ASP A 85 -9.35 -26.70 16.44
CA ASP A 85 -9.83 -28.03 16.02
C ASP A 85 -10.10 -28.14 14.51
N LEU A 86 -10.62 -27.07 13.90
CA LEU A 86 -10.76 -26.97 12.43
C LEU A 86 -9.42 -26.91 11.70
N GLY A 87 -8.32 -26.73 12.43
CA GLY A 87 -6.95 -26.79 11.97
C GLY A 87 -6.25 -25.45 11.83
N ALA A 88 -6.78 -24.35 12.39
CA ALA A 88 -6.04 -23.10 12.46
C ALA A 88 -4.74 -23.30 13.25
N GLN A 89 -3.64 -22.76 12.73
CA GLN A 89 -2.31 -22.90 13.34
C GLN A 89 -1.87 -21.65 14.09
N GLU A 90 -2.54 -20.52 13.87
CA GLU A 90 -2.39 -19.29 14.65
C GLU A 90 -3.76 -18.57 14.67
N LEU A 91 -4.05 -17.81 15.73
CA LEU A 91 -5.29 -17.05 15.85
C LEU A 91 -5.00 -15.55 16.01
N ASP A 92 -5.81 -14.72 15.38
CA ASP A 92 -5.78 -13.26 15.53
C ASP A 92 -7.05 -12.80 16.26
N MET A 93 -6.98 -12.62 17.58
CA MET A 93 -8.12 -12.20 18.39
C MET A 93 -8.26 -10.67 18.42
N VAL A 94 -9.48 -10.14 18.48
CA VAL A 94 -9.73 -8.72 18.73
C VAL A 94 -9.91 -8.46 20.23
N LEU A 95 -9.14 -7.50 20.74
CA LEU A 95 -9.23 -7.03 22.11
C LEU A 95 -10.65 -6.51 22.42
N ASN A 96 -11.15 -6.74 23.62
CA ASN A 96 -12.41 -6.14 24.06
C ASN A 96 -12.28 -4.63 24.32
N LEU A 97 -12.48 -3.85 23.26
CA LEU A 97 -12.40 -2.39 23.33
C LEU A 97 -13.49 -1.79 24.23
N ALA A 98 -14.66 -2.42 24.33
CA ALA A 98 -15.74 -1.94 25.19
C ALA A 98 -15.34 -1.99 26.66
N LEU A 99 -14.78 -3.12 27.12
CA LEU A 99 -14.25 -3.25 28.48
C LEU A 99 -13.08 -2.29 28.73
N LEU A 100 -12.15 -2.18 27.78
CA LEU A 100 -11.03 -1.25 27.90
C LEU A 100 -11.51 0.19 28.10
N LYS A 101 -12.48 0.64 27.28
CA LYS A 101 -13.04 2.00 27.37
C LYS A 101 -13.89 2.23 28.61
N ALA A 102 -14.39 1.16 29.24
CA ALA A 102 -15.05 1.20 30.54
C ALA A 102 -14.06 1.26 31.72
N GLY A 103 -12.74 1.14 31.47
CA GLY A 103 -11.72 1.12 32.52
C GLY A 103 -11.41 -0.29 33.06
N GLU A 104 -12.01 -1.34 32.49
CA GLU A 104 -11.91 -2.73 32.93
C GLU A 104 -10.68 -3.44 32.33
N LEU A 105 -9.49 -2.87 32.52
CA LEU A 105 -8.25 -3.42 31.97
C LEU A 105 -7.95 -4.84 32.49
N SER A 106 -8.25 -5.14 33.75
CA SER A 106 -8.08 -6.49 34.33
C SER A 106 -8.95 -7.51 33.59
N GLY A 107 -10.21 -7.17 33.30
CA GLY A 107 -11.12 -8.02 32.54
C GLY A 107 -10.63 -8.27 31.11
N VAL A 108 -10.07 -7.24 30.46
CA VAL A 108 -9.44 -7.36 29.14
C VAL A 108 -8.24 -8.32 29.16
N LEU A 109 -7.36 -8.22 30.16
CA LEU A 109 -6.19 -9.11 30.26
C LEU A 109 -6.59 -10.55 30.57
N SER A 110 -7.57 -10.76 31.46
CA SER A 110 -8.14 -12.09 31.75
C SER A 110 -8.73 -12.73 30.48
N GLU A 111 -9.48 -11.97 29.68
CA GLU A 111 -10.04 -12.47 28.41
C GLU A 111 -8.92 -12.95 27.47
N VAL A 112 -7.81 -12.20 27.37
CA VAL A 112 -6.67 -12.62 26.53
C VAL A 112 -6.04 -13.91 27.07
N GLU A 113 -5.82 -14.03 28.38
CA GLU A 113 -5.26 -15.24 28.99
C GLU A 113 -6.13 -16.49 28.75
N GLU A 114 -7.45 -16.35 28.88
CA GLU A 114 -8.40 -17.43 28.65
C GLU A 114 -8.41 -17.86 27.19
N VAL A 115 -8.42 -16.91 26.25
CA VAL A 115 -8.35 -17.20 24.81
C VAL A 115 -6.99 -17.82 24.43
N VAL A 116 -5.88 -17.35 25.01
CA VAL A 116 -4.55 -17.93 24.79
C VAL A 116 -4.53 -19.40 25.23
N ARG A 117 -5.06 -19.71 26.43
CA ARG A 117 -5.12 -21.08 26.95
C ARG A 117 -6.00 -21.98 26.09
N ALA A 118 -7.15 -21.48 25.66
CA ALA A 118 -8.11 -22.20 24.82
C ALA A 118 -7.59 -22.50 23.41
N ALA A 119 -6.67 -21.66 22.92
CA ALA A 119 -6.09 -21.81 21.59
C ALA A 119 -4.92 -22.80 21.53
N GLU A 120 -4.41 -23.31 22.65
CA GLU A 120 -3.20 -24.15 22.64
C GLU A 120 -3.34 -25.37 21.71
N PRO A 121 -2.32 -25.67 20.88
CA PRO A 121 -0.99 -25.06 20.83
C PRO A 121 -0.85 -23.86 19.86
N ALA A 122 -1.95 -23.35 19.29
CA ALA A 122 -1.91 -22.26 18.32
C ALA A 122 -1.59 -20.90 18.99
N PRO A 123 -0.53 -20.19 18.58
CA PRO A 123 -0.22 -18.87 19.13
C PRO A 123 -1.31 -17.85 18.79
N VAL A 124 -1.67 -17.04 19.79
CA VAL A 124 -2.66 -15.96 19.67
C VAL A 124 -1.97 -14.61 19.46
N LYS A 125 -2.49 -13.83 18.51
CA LYS A 125 -2.11 -12.44 18.23
C LYS A 125 -3.24 -11.53 18.65
N VAL A 126 -2.95 -10.52 19.46
CA VAL A 126 -3.97 -9.61 20.02
C VAL A 126 -4.07 -8.35 19.16
N ILE A 127 -5.17 -8.19 18.44
CA ILE A 127 -5.49 -6.98 17.67
C ILE A 127 -5.93 -5.89 18.63
N LEU A 128 -5.14 -4.83 18.72
CA LEU A 128 -5.40 -3.68 19.59
C LEU A 128 -6.39 -2.69 19.00
N GLU A 129 -6.52 -2.69 17.67
CA GLU A 129 -7.25 -1.66 16.89
C GLU A 129 -6.79 -0.24 17.25
N CYS A 130 -5.52 0.04 16.98
CA CYS A 130 -4.83 1.28 17.32
C CYS A 130 -5.56 2.57 16.89
N GLY A 131 -6.44 2.49 15.88
CA GLY A 131 -7.27 3.62 15.42
C GLY A 131 -8.27 4.15 16.45
N TYR A 132 -8.60 3.36 17.49
CA TYR A 132 -9.48 3.78 18.59
C TYR A 132 -8.72 4.10 19.89
N LEU A 133 -7.41 3.88 19.91
CA LEU A 133 -6.61 3.99 21.13
C LEU A 133 -5.83 5.30 21.18
N THR A 134 -5.81 5.90 22.37
CA THR A 134 -4.86 6.94 22.74
C THR A 134 -3.46 6.35 22.85
N GLU A 135 -2.42 7.20 22.80
CA GLU A 135 -1.05 6.71 23.02
C GLU A 135 -0.86 6.09 24.41
N ALA A 136 -1.52 6.62 25.43
CA ALA A 136 -1.47 6.08 26.78
C ALA A 136 -2.01 4.64 26.84
N GLU A 137 -3.17 4.39 26.22
CA GLU A 137 -3.76 3.04 26.13
C GLU A 137 -2.86 2.08 25.33
N LYS A 138 -2.30 2.52 24.19
CA LYS A 138 -1.37 1.69 23.41
C LYS A 138 -0.15 1.29 24.23
N ARG A 139 0.44 2.23 24.97
CA ARG A 139 1.61 1.97 25.83
C ARG A 139 1.26 1.02 26.97
N GLU A 140 0.11 1.20 27.62
CA GLU A 140 -0.30 0.34 28.72
C GLU A 140 -0.56 -1.09 28.26
N LEU A 141 -1.33 -1.29 27.19
CA LEU A 141 -1.57 -2.62 26.62
C LEU A 141 -0.26 -3.29 26.19
N SER A 142 0.66 -2.53 25.59
CA SER A 142 1.96 -3.06 25.17
C SER A 142 2.83 -3.55 26.33
N ARG A 143 2.69 -2.96 27.52
CA ARG A 143 3.42 -3.39 28.72
C ARG A 143 2.81 -4.64 29.34
N ARG A 144 1.48 -4.76 29.31
CA ARG A 144 0.74 -5.78 30.08
C ARG A 144 0.42 -7.04 29.29
N ILE A 145 0.07 -6.94 28.01
CA ILE A 145 -0.25 -8.11 27.17
C ILE A 145 0.87 -9.17 27.13
N PRO A 146 2.18 -8.86 27.17
CA PRO A 146 3.21 -9.90 27.25
C PRO A 146 3.06 -10.87 28.42
N GLU A 147 2.40 -10.46 29.52
CA GLU A 147 2.17 -11.28 30.71
C GLU A 147 1.10 -12.37 30.48
N THR A 148 0.25 -12.18 29.47
CA THR A 148 -0.92 -13.04 29.19
C THR A 148 -0.57 -14.31 28.39
N GLY A 149 0.67 -14.45 27.92
CA GLY A 149 1.09 -15.53 27.02
C GLY A 149 0.81 -15.28 25.53
N ALA A 150 0.19 -14.15 25.17
CA ALA A 150 0.00 -13.77 23.78
C ALA A 150 1.33 -13.69 23.00
N ALA A 151 1.31 -14.18 21.76
CA ALA A 151 2.51 -14.28 20.93
C ALA A 151 2.85 -13.01 20.16
N TYR A 152 1.84 -12.17 19.87
CA TYR A 152 1.98 -10.93 19.11
C TYR A 152 1.01 -9.85 19.58
N LEU A 153 1.44 -8.60 19.45
CA LEU A 153 0.54 -7.44 19.30
C LEU A 153 0.24 -7.24 17.81
N LYS A 154 -1.02 -6.98 17.45
CA LYS A 154 -1.43 -6.65 16.07
C LYS A 154 -2.09 -5.27 16.04
N THR A 155 -1.72 -4.45 15.06
CA THR A 155 -2.14 -3.03 15.03
C THR A 155 -3.63 -2.84 14.76
N ALA A 156 -4.18 -3.47 13.71
CA ALA A 156 -5.56 -3.21 13.28
C ALA A 156 -6.22 -4.42 12.61
N THR A 157 -7.55 -4.41 12.60
CA THR A 157 -8.40 -5.35 11.86
C THR A 157 -8.45 -5.03 10.36
N GLY A 158 -8.29 -3.75 10.00
CA GLY A 158 -8.57 -3.23 8.65
C GLY A 158 -10.03 -2.82 8.44
N PHE A 159 -10.89 -2.95 9.46
CA PHE A 159 -12.30 -2.52 9.47
C PHE A 159 -12.54 -1.31 10.39
N GLY A 160 -11.54 -0.92 11.17
CA GLY A 160 -11.56 0.27 12.01
C GLY A 160 -11.36 1.58 11.22
N PRO A 161 -11.26 2.72 11.93
CA PRO A 161 -11.27 4.06 11.34
C PRO A 161 -9.93 4.45 10.72
N GLN A 162 -8.85 3.77 11.09
CA GLN A 162 -7.49 4.06 10.63
C GLN A 162 -6.71 2.76 10.43
N GLY A 163 -5.83 2.73 9.43
CA GLY A 163 -4.87 1.64 9.24
C GLY A 163 -3.65 1.77 10.16
N ALA A 164 -2.70 0.84 10.01
CA ALA A 164 -1.43 0.90 10.73
C ALA A 164 -0.57 2.09 10.30
N LYS A 165 0.30 2.55 11.22
CA LYS A 165 1.35 3.54 10.95
C LYS A 165 2.69 3.02 11.49
N PRO A 166 3.83 3.26 10.81
CA PRO A 166 5.15 2.88 11.34
C PRO A 166 5.43 3.42 12.75
N GLU A 167 4.86 4.59 13.08
CA GLU A 167 4.95 5.21 14.41
C GLU A 167 4.31 4.33 15.50
N ASP A 168 3.18 3.68 15.19
CA ASP A 168 2.55 2.74 16.13
C ASP A 168 3.49 1.56 16.41
N ILE A 169 4.15 1.00 15.39
CA ILE A 169 5.09 -0.12 15.59
C ILE A 169 6.23 0.27 16.53
N ARG A 170 6.82 1.46 16.33
CA ARG A 170 7.92 1.94 17.20
C ARG A 170 7.44 2.10 18.64
N LEU A 171 6.25 2.69 18.84
CA LEU A 171 5.65 2.89 20.15
C LEU A 171 5.37 1.55 20.85
N LEU A 172 4.74 0.60 20.16
CA LEU A 172 4.43 -0.73 20.71
C LEU A 172 5.72 -1.49 21.08
N ARG A 173 6.76 -1.39 20.25
CA ARG A 173 8.07 -2.03 20.50
C ARG A 173 8.79 -1.43 21.69
N GLU A 174 8.83 -0.10 21.77
CA GLU A 174 9.41 0.65 22.88
C GLU A 174 8.69 0.30 24.20
N ALA A 175 7.36 0.38 24.21
CA ALA A 175 6.56 0.17 25.42
C ALA A 175 6.57 -1.28 25.92
N SER A 176 6.63 -2.26 25.02
CA SER A 176 6.75 -3.67 25.40
C SER A 176 8.15 -4.08 25.86
N GLY A 177 9.17 -3.26 25.59
CA GLY A 177 10.57 -3.59 25.83
C GLY A 177 11.06 -4.77 24.98
N GLY A 178 10.44 -5.00 23.81
CA GLY A 178 10.76 -6.13 22.92
C GLY A 178 10.35 -7.51 23.44
N ARG A 179 9.54 -7.59 24.51
CA ARG A 179 9.10 -8.87 25.11
C ARG A 179 8.04 -9.61 24.29
N ILE A 180 7.41 -8.95 23.33
CA ILE A 180 6.38 -9.52 22.46
C ILE A 180 6.61 -9.08 21.03
N ARG A 181 6.29 -9.95 20.08
CA ARG A 181 6.43 -9.68 18.65
C ARG A 181 5.32 -8.77 18.15
N ILE A 182 5.54 -8.09 17.03
CA ILE A 182 4.55 -7.15 16.48
C ILE A 182 4.15 -7.52 15.05
N LYS A 183 2.84 -7.57 14.80
CA LYS A 183 2.23 -7.70 13.48
C LYS A 183 1.62 -6.38 13.03
N ALA A 184 2.15 -5.79 11.96
CA ALA A 184 1.54 -4.65 11.32
C ALA A 184 0.41 -5.10 10.37
N ALA A 185 -0.78 -4.55 10.50
CA ALA A 185 -1.92 -4.85 9.64
C ALA A 185 -2.83 -3.63 9.49
N GLY A 186 -3.48 -3.51 8.33
CA GLY A 186 -4.41 -2.43 8.01
C GLY A 186 -3.81 -1.38 7.07
N GLY A 187 -4.25 -1.35 5.81
CA GLY A 187 -3.88 -0.32 4.83
C GLY A 187 -2.54 -0.48 4.11
N ILE A 188 -1.80 -1.56 4.37
CA ILE A 188 -0.50 -1.87 3.75
C ILE A 188 -0.73 -2.44 2.34
N ARG A 189 -0.43 -1.67 1.29
CA ARG A 189 -0.75 -2.01 -0.11
C ARG A 189 0.46 -2.07 -1.04
N THR A 190 1.55 -1.38 -0.71
CA THR A 190 2.74 -1.29 -1.56
C THR A 190 3.97 -1.89 -0.91
N LEU A 191 4.98 -2.23 -1.71
CA LEU A 191 6.26 -2.71 -1.21
C LEU A 191 6.92 -1.72 -0.25
N ASP A 192 6.97 -0.43 -0.61
CA ASP A 192 7.56 0.61 0.24
C ASP A 192 6.88 0.71 1.61
N GLN A 193 5.55 0.62 1.65
CA GLN A 193 4.82 0.58 2.92
C GLN A 193 5.24 -0.65 3.73
N CYS A 194 5.21 -1.84 3.11
CA CYS A 194 5.61 -3.08 3.78
C CYS A 194 7.01 -3.00 4.37
N LEU A 195 8.00 -2.53 3.59
CA LEU A 195 9.38 -2.34 4.04
C LEU A 195 9.46 -1.34 5.20
N SER A 196 8.74 -0.22 5.14
CA SER A 196 8.73 0.77 6.23
C SER A 196 8.22 0.20 7.58
N PHE A 197 7.28 -0.75 7.55
CA PHE A 197 6.81 -1.44 8.76
C PHE A 197 7.83 -2.44 9.30
N LEU A 198 8.51 -3.19 8.41
CA LEU A 198 9.58 -4.09 8.79
C LEU A 198 10.76 -3.33 9.42
N GLU A 199 11.16 -2.21 8.81
CA GLU A 199 12.20 -1.31 9.33
C GLU A 199 11.81 -0.67 10.67
N ALA A 200 10.52 -0.36 10.86
CA ALA A 200 10.01 0.13 12.14
C ALA A 200 10.00 -0.95 13.25
N GLY A 201 10.22 -2.22 12.88
CA GLY A 201 10.39 -3.33 13.81
C GLY A 201 9.24 -4.32 13.86
N ALA A 202 8.35 -4.31 12.86
CA ALA A 202 7.32 -5.36 12.72
C ALA A 202 7.98 -6.68 12.29
N GLU A 203 7.52 -7.78 12.85
CA GLU A 203 7.99 -9.14 12.56
C GLU A 203 6.96 -9.95 11.77
N ARG A 204 5.82 -9.33 11.47
CA ARG A 204 4.74 -9.91 10.67
C ARG A 204 3.94 -8.80 10.00
N ILE A 205 3.44 -9.06 8.80
CA ILE A 205 2.65 -8.13 7.98
C ILE A 205 1.35 -8.83 7.59
N GLY A 206 0.20 -8.29 8.00
CA GLY A 206 -1.11 -8.72 7.52
C GLY A 206 -1.58 -7.82 6.38
N THR A 207 -1.71 -8.37 5.17
CA THR A 207 -2.17 -7.61 4.00
C THR A 207 -2.87 -8.49 2.97
N SER A 208 -3.87 -7.93 2.28
CA SER A 208 -4.51 -8.55 1.11
C SER A 208 -3.75 -8.29 -0.21
N SER A 209 -2.75 -7.41 -0.19
CA SER A 209 -1.87 -7.10 -1.32
C SER A 209 -0.57 -7.90 -1.29
N GLY A 210 -0.51 -8.99 -0.51
CA GLY A 210 0.72 -9.75 -0.28
C GLY A 210 1.37 -10.22 -1.58
N ALA A 211 0.57 -10.78 -2.49
CA ALA A 211 1.07 -11.31 -3.75
C ALA A 211 1.69 -10.23 -4.63
N ASP A 212 1.07 -9.05 -4.72
CA ASP A 212 1.58 -7.92 -5.50
C ASP A 212 2.89 -7.39 -4.91
N ILE A 213 2.95 -7.25 -3.58
CA ILE A 213 4.15 -6.79 -2.86
C ILE A 213 5.34 -7.74 -3.11
N VAL A 214 5.13 -9.06 -3.00
CA VAL A 214 6.22 -10.03 -3.21
C VAL A 214 6.63 -10.09 -4.68
N ARG A 215 5.67 -10.04 -5.63
CA ARG A 215 6.00 -9.99 -7.06
C ARG A 215 6.81 -8.76 -7.42
N GLU A 216 6.46 -7.59 -6.87
CA GLU A 216 7.25 -6.36 -7.03
C GLU A 216 8.67 -6.55 -6.48
N TYR A 217 8.82 -7.09 -5.26
CA TYR A 217 10.13 -7.37 -4.68
C TYR A 217 10.96 -8.33 -5.54
N LEU A 218 10.36 -9.42 -6.03
CA LEU A 218 11.04 -10.40 -6.88
C LEU A 218 11.49 -9.78 -8.20
N ALA A 219 10.66 -8.94 -8.83
CA ALA A 219 11.04 -8.21 -10.03
C ALA A 219 12.27 -7.31 -9.77
N LEU A 220 12.28 -6.59 -8.65
CA LEU A 220 13.40 -5.71 -8.27
C LEU A 220 14.68 -6.48 -7.93
N THR A 221 14.58 -7.67 -7.33
CA THR A 221 15.74 -8.42 -6.82
C THR A 221 16.31 -9.44 -7.79
N ARG A 222 15.50 -9.97 -8.72
CA ARG A 222 15.97 -10.83 -9.82
C ARG A 222 16.71 -10.05 -10.91
N GLY A 223 16.81 -8.73 -10.79
CA GLY A 223 17.40 -7.88 -11.83
C GLY A 223 16.60 -7.94 -13.13
N GLU A 224 15.31 -8.32 -13.08
CA GLU A 224 14.41 -8.12 -14.19
C GLU A 224 14.30 -6.60 -14.39
N ALA A 225 15.04 -6.08 -15.36
CA ALA A 225 15.00 -4.67 -15.70
C ALA A 225 13.54 -4.29 -15.93
N LEU A 226 13.04 -3.37 -15.11
CA LEU A 226 11.78 -2.70 -15.42
C LEU A 226 11.86 -2.28 -16.88
N PRO A 227 10.83 -2.56 -17.70
CA PRO A 227 10.87 -2.18 -19.10
C PRO A 227 11.25 -0.70 -19.21
N GLU A 228 12.34 -0.43 -19.93
CA GLU A 228 12.81 0.93 -20.14
C GLU A 228 11.95 1.59 -21.21
N VAL A 229 11.45 2.78 -20.90
CA VAL A 229 10.65 3.59 -21.80
C VAL A 229 11.23 4.99 -21.82
N GLU A 230 11.58 5.49 -22.99
CA GLU A 230 11.86 6.91 -23.21
C GLU A 230 10.56 7.60 -23.60
N ILE A 231 10.30 8.74 -22.98
CA ILE A 231 9.11 9.53 -23.19
C ILE A 231 9.54 10.96 -23.45
N PHE A 232 9.09 11.54 -24.56
CA PHE A 232 9.26 12.96 -24.87
C PHE A 232 7.89 13.62 -24.76
N VAL A 233 7.81 14.75 -24.08
CA VAL A 233 6.54 15.44 -23.81
C VAL A 233 6.63 16.91 -24.11
N ASP A 234 5.53 17.46 -24.62
CA ASP A 234 5.37 18.89 -24.85
C ASP A 234 3.89 19.30 -24.72
N GLY A 235 3.66 20.54 -24.30
CA GLY A 235 2.36 21.18 -24.21
C GLY A 235 2.38 22.58 -24.80
N ALA A 236 1.40 22.86 -25.67
CA ALA A 236 1.24 24.15 -26.34
C ALA A 236 -0.13 24.77 -26.03
N CYS A 237 -0.18 26.11 -25.96
CA CYS A 237 -1.42 26.86 -25.80
C CYS A 237 -1.46 28.09 -26.72
N LEU A 238 -2.51 28.23 -27.54
CA LEU A 238 -2.73 29.36 -28.44
C LEU A 238 -3.39 30.51 -27.67
N GLY A 239 -2.57 31.37 -27.09
CA GLY A 239 -3.01 32.31 -26.06
C GLY A 239 -3.04 31.60 -24.71
N ASN A 240 -2.48 32.21 -23.67
CA ASN A 240 -2.28 31.54 -22.37
C ASN A 240 -2.97 32.35 -21.27
N PRO A 241 -4.26 32.09 -20.95
CA PRO A 241 -5.06 30.91 -21.32
C PRO A 241 -5.71 30.98 -22.72
N GLY A 242 -6.04 29.81 -23.29
CA GLY A 242 -6.63 29.66 -24.64
C GLY A 242 -6.73 28.19 -25.07
N PRO A 243 -7.03 27.91 -26.37
CA PRO A 243 -7.03 26.56 -26.91
C PRO A 243 -5.64 25.92 -26.82
N GLY A 244 -5.55 24.76 -26.18
CA GLY A 244 -4.30 24.06 -25.94
C GLY A 244 -4.28 22.63 -26.44
N GLY A 245 -3.08 22.13 -26.68
CA GLY A 245 -2.80 20.78 -27.11
C GLY A 245 -1.58 20.22 -26.40
N PHE A 246 -1.52 18.91 -26.27
CA PHE A 246 -0.39 18.20 -25.69
C PHE A 246 0.00 17.04 -26.58
N ALA A 247 1.27 16.65 -26.52
CA ALA A 247 1.78 15.49 -27.22
C ALA A 247 2.80 14.74 -26.36
N ALA A 248 2.80 13.42 -26.48
CA ALA A 248 3.81 12.55 -25.91
C ALA A 248 4.25 11.49 -26.91
N LEU A 249 5.55 11.33 -27.10
CA LEU A 249 6.16 10.24 -27.86
C LEU A 249 6.77 9.24 -26.89
N LEU A 250 6.26 8.02 -26.87
CA LEU A 250 6.78 6.91 -26.08
C LEU A 250 7.60 6.00 -26.98
N ARG A 251 8.82 5.66 -26.57
CA ARG A 251 9.73 4.76 -27.28
C ARG A 251 10.17 3.64 -26.34
N ALA A 252 9.95 2.39 -26.76
CA ALA A 252 10.40 1.21 -26.03
C ALA A 252 10.70 0.07 -27.00
N ARG A 253 11.85 -0.61 -26.83
CA ARG A 253 12.25 -1.79 -27.64
C ARG A 253 12.17 -1.54 -29.16
N GLY A 254 12.56 -0.36 -29.60
CA GLY A 254 12.52 0.04 -31.03
C GLY A 254 11.12 0.34 -31.58
N GLN A 255 10.07 0.29 -30.77
CA GLN A 255 8.72 0.70 -31.15
C GLN A 255 8.40 2.09 -30.61
N GLU A 256 7.69 2.87 -31.41
CA GLU A 256 7.20 4.19 -31.04
C GLU A 256 5.68 4.22 -30.96
N ARG A 257 5.18 5.00 -30.00
CA ARG A 257 3.76 5.34 -29.91
C ARG A 257 3.61 6.81 -29.58
N VAL A 258 2.79 7.49 -30.36
CA VAL A 258 2.42 8.89 -30.13
C VAL A 258 1.07 8.95 -29.44
N ILE A 259 0.95 9.84 -28.46
CA ILE A 259 -0.29 10.20 -27.77
C ILE A 259 -0.47 11.70 -27.92
N THR A 260 -1.65 12.13 -28.33
CA THR A 260 -1.99 13.54 -28.54
C THR A 260 -3.38 13.83 -27.97
N GLY A 261 -3.58 15.06 -27.51
CA GLY A 261 -4.88 15.53 -27.05
C GLY A 261 -4.85 17.04 -26.82
N GLY A 262 -5.89 17.59 -26.20
CA GLY A 262 -5.98 19.03 -25.95
C GLY A 262 -7.32 19.46 -25.38
N GLU A 263 -7.39 20.72 -24.98
CA GLU A 263 -8.54 21.35 -24.30
C GLU A 263 -8.83 22.72 -24.93
N GLU A 264 -10.09 23.12 -25.04
CA GLU A 264 -10.48 24.41 -25.67
C GLU A 264 -10.09 25.64 -24.84
N ALA A 265 -10.03 25.51 -23.51
CA ALA A 265 -9.69 26.60 -22.60
C ALA A 265 -8.74 26.09 -21.52
N THR A 266 -7.45 26.29 -21.72
CA THR A 266 -6.40 25.76 -20.84
C THR A 266 -5.18 26.67 -20.80
N THR A 267 -4.09 26.22 -20.19
CA THR A 267 -2.81 26.95 -20.12
C THR A 267 -1.67 26.06 -20.59
N ASN A 268 -0.53 26.67 -20.94
CA ASN A 268 0.66 25.91 -21.33
C ASN A 268 1.05 24.89 -20.26
N ASN A 269 1.17 25.34 -19.01
CA ASN A 269 1.53 24.51 -17.87
C ASN A 269 0.58 23.32 -17.64
N ARG A 270 -0.72 23.46 -17.94
CA ARG A 270 -1.66 22.33 -17.85
C ARG A 270 -1.43 21.32 -18.96
N MET A 271 -1.14 21.76 -20.19
CA MET A 271 -0.85 20.88 -21.31
C MET A 271 0.46 20.11 -21.12
N GLU A 272 1.48 20.75 -20.57
CA GLU A 272 2.74 20.09 -20.18
C GLU A 272 2.49 18.94 -19.19
N LEU A 273 1.71 19.21 -18.13
CA LEU A 273 1.33 18.21 -17.15
C LEU A 273 0.52 17.08 -17.76
N ARG A 274 -0.47 17.41 -18.60
CA ARG A 274 -1.31 16.42 -19.31
C ARG A 274 -0.47 15.50 -20.19
N ALA A 275 0.52 16.04 -20.91
CA ALA A 275 1.42 15.24 -21.74
C ALA A 275 2.11 14.13 -20.92
N ALA A 276 2.74 14.49 -19.80
CA ALA A 276 3.41 13.52 -18.92
C ALA A 276 2.43 12.52 -18.28
N ILE A 277 1.27 12.99 -17.82
CA ILE A 277 0.24 12.15 -17.19
C ILE A 277 -0.29 11.11 -18.17
N GLU A 278 -0.70 11.52 -19.37
CA GLU A 278 -1.28 10.62 -20.37
C GLU A 278 -0.24 9.63 -20.90
N ALA A 279 1.03 10.04 -20.99
CA ALA A 279 2.14 9.15 -21.33
C ALA A 279 2.33 8.06 -20.27
N LEU A 280 2.39 8.42 -18.98
CA LEU A 280 2.54 7.47 -17.89
C LEU A 280 1.32 6.55 -17.76
N ARG A 281 0.09 7.08 -17.92
CA ARG A 281 -1.15 6.29 -17.93
C ARG A 281 -1.20 5.20 -19.00
N ALA A 282 -0.57 5.45 -20.14
CA ALA A 282 -0.56 4.48 -21.23
C ALA A 282 0.31 3.23 -20.94
N LEU A 283 1.15 3.28 -19.90
CA LEU A 283 2.00 2.17 -19.49
C LEU A 283 1.19 1.12 -18.71
N LYS A 284 1.20 -0.12 -19.19
CA LYS A 284 0.37 -1.22 -18.66
C LYS A 284 0.94 -1.89 -17.40
N ARG A 285 2.16 -1.52 -16.99
CA ARG A 285 2.91 -2.12 -15.88
C ARG A 285 3.96 -1.14 -15.36
N PRO A 286 4.54 -1.36 -14.16
CA PRO A 286 5.67 -0.58 -13.68
C PRO A 286 6.82 -0.58 -14.68
N CYS A 287 7.40 0.60 -14.93
CA CYS A 287 8.47 0.82 -15.91
C CYS A 287 9.54 1.72 -15.32
N ARG A 288 10.75 1.64 -15.88
CA ARG A 288 11.78 2.67 -15.71
C ARG A 288 11.62 3.65 -16.87
N VAL A 289 11.33 4.90 -16.55
CA VAL A 289 10.92 5.89 -17.54
C VAL A 289 11.91 7.04 -17.52
N ARG A 290 12.46 7.43 -18.67
CA ARG A 290 13.12 8.73 -18.84
C ARG A 290 12.16 9.68 -19.53
N ILE A 291 11.71 10.72 -18.82
CA ILE A 291 10.87 11.76 -19.39
C ILE A 291 11.75 12.94 -19.79
N HIS A 292 11.74 13.26 -21.07
CA HIS A 292 12.38 14.42 -21.68
C HIS A 292 11.34 15.54 -21.84
N THR A 293 11.67 16.71 -21.31
CA THR A 293 10.83 17.92 -21.39
C THR A 293 11.69 19.17 -21.38
N ASP A 294 11.30 20.19 -22.14
CA ASP A 294 11.90 21.53 -22.05
C ASP A 294 11.21 22.43 -21.00
N SER A 295 10.05 21.99 -20.49
CA SER A 295 9.27 22.67 -19.47
C SER A 295 9.96 22.63 -18.11
N ARG A 296 10.62 23.74 -17.76
CA ARG A 296 11.14 23.94 -16.40
C ARG A 296 10.05 23.84 -15.33
N TYR A 297 8.82 24.25 -15.65
CA TYR A 297 7.68 24.15 -14.74
C TYR A 297 7.36 22.69 -14.39
N LEU A 298 7.31 21.82 -15.40
CA LEU A 298 7.06 20.40 -15.19
C LEU A 298 8.22 19.73 -14.44
N LEU A 299 9.46 19.98 -14.90
CA LEU A 299 10.67 19.42 -14.30
C LEU A 299 10.79 19.80 -12.82
N GLN A 300 10.86 21.10 -12.51
CA GLN A 300 11.02 21.59 -11.14
C GLN A 300 9.81 21.23 -10.28
N GLY A 301 8.61 21.27 -10.86
CA GLY A 301 7.41 20.87 -10.16
C GLY A 301 7.44 19.40 -9.74
N ALA A 302 7.87 18.50 -10.61
CA ALA A 302 7.97 17.08 -10.28
C ALA A 302 9.12 16.75 -9.32
N THR A 303 10.29 17.38 -9.48
CA THR A 303 11.49 17.02 -8.71
C THR A 303 11.64 17.79 -7.40
N GLU A 304 11.25 19.06 -7.35
CA GLU A 304 11.50 19.94 -6.19
C GLU A 304 10.24 20.25 -5.38
N TRP A 305 9.12 20.51 -6.06
CA TRP A 305 7.92 21.06 -5.41
C TRP A 305 6.94 19.98 -4.95
N LEU A 306 6.67 18.99 -5.81
CA LEU A 306 5.69 17.93 -5.54
C LEU A 306 5.98 17.14 -4.25
N PRO A 307 7.24 16.74 -3.93
CA PRO A 307 7.53 16.08 -2.66
C PRO A 307 7.27 16.95 -1.41
N ARG A 308 7.28 18.28 -1.56
CA ARG A 308 6.93 19.22 -0.48
C ARG A 308 5.42 19.39 -0.38
N TRP A 309 4.74 19.49 -1.51
CA TRP A 309 3.29 19.64 -1.57
C TRP A 309 2.53 18.41 -1.08
N GLU A 310 3.01 17.19 -1.35
CA GLU A 310 2.40 15.98 -0.79
C GLU A 310 2.40 16.00 0.75
N ARG A 311 3.47 16.53 1.36
CA ARG A 311 3.57 16.69 2.83
C ARG A 311 2.68 17.80 3.38
N SER A 312 2.39 18.85 2.60
CA SER A 312 1.53 19.96 3.03
C SER A 312 0.05 19.80 2.65
N GLY A 313 -0.33 18.65 2.09
CA GLY A 313 -1.69 18.42 1.59
C GLY A 313 -2.05 19.31 0.40
N PHE A 314 -1.08 19.57 -0.49
CA PHE A 314 -1.20 20.39 -1.70
C PHE A 314 -1.62 21.84 -1.43
N ARG A 315 -1.07 22.43 -0.37
CA ARG A 315 -1.28 23.84 0.02
C ARG A 315 0.00 24.65 -0.06
N THR A 316 -0.11 25.90 -0.47
CA THR A 316 0.96 26.92 -0.45
C THR A 316 1.18 27.45 0.97
N ALA A 317 2.24 28.25 1.16
CA ALA A 317 2.51 28.92 2.44
C ALA A 317 1.33 29.79 2.92
N ASP A 318 0.60 30.41 2.00
CA ASP A 318 -0.60 31.20 2.27
C ASP A 318 -1.87 30.34 2.48
N LYS A 319 -1.72 29.02 2.70
CA LYS A 319 -2.80 28.03 2.89
C LYS A 319 -3.77 27.89 1.71
N LYS A 320 -3.44 28.44 0.54
CA LYS A 320 -4.24 28.28 -0.69
C LYS A 320 -3.87 26.97 -1.40
N PRO A 321 -4.78 26.35 -2.16
CA PRO A 321 -4.43 25.21 -3.01
C PRO A 321 -3.34 25.57 -4.02
N VAL A 322 -2.42 24.64 -4.28
CA VAL A 322 -1.42 24.82 -5.34
C VAL A 322 -2.12 24.90 -6.72
N LYS A 323 -1.58 25.71 -7.63
CA LYS A 323 -2.10 25.77 -9.01
C LYS A 323 -1.97 24.40 -9.67
N ASN A 324 -2.97 24.02 -10.48
CA ASN A 324 -3.03 22.72 -11.17
C ASN A 324 -2.99 21.51 -10.21
N ARG A 325 -3.50 21.67 -8.97
CA ARG A 325 -3.53 20.61 -7.96
C ARG A 325 -4.09 19.29 -8.48
N ASP A 326 -5.17 19.37 -9.27
CA ASP A 326 -5.83 18.22 -9.90
C ASP A 326 -4.84 17.35 -10.71
N LEU A 327 -3.99 17.99 -11.51
CA LEU A 327 -3.00 17.31 -12.34
C LEU A 327 -1.77 16.88 -11.52
N TRP A 328 -1.34 17.67 -10.53
CA TRP A 328 -0.22 17.29 -9.67
C TRP A 328 -0.52 16.08 -8.78
N GLU A 329 -1.72 16.01 -8.21
CA GLU A 329 -2.18 14.83 -7.43
C GLU A 329 -2.25 13.58 -8.31
N GLU A 330 -2.60 13.74 -9.59
CA GLU A 330 -2.61 12.67 -10.57
C GLU A 330 -1.21 12.20 -10.96
N LEU A 331 -0.32 13.14 -11.28
CA LEU A 331 1.07 12.82 -11.57
C LEU A 331 1.73 12.14 -10.37
N ALA A 332 1.50 12.62 -9.15
CA ALA A 332 2.04 12.00 -7.92
C ALA A 332 1.63 10.53 -7.76
N ARG A 333 0.38 10.17 -8.12
CA ARG A 333 -0.05 8.76 -8.11
C ARG A 333 0.71 7.91 -9.12
N LEU A 334 0.98 8.45 -10.31
CA LEU A 334 1.71 7.74 -11.37
C LEU A 334 3.20 7.60 -11.06
N LEU A 335 3.81 8.62 -10.44
CA LEU A 335 5.21 8.59 -10.00
C LEU A 335 5.47 7.57 -8.88
N LYS A 336 4.44 7.12 -8.16
CA LYS A 336 4.54 5.99 -7.21
C LYS A 336 4.55 4.63 -7.89
N THR A 337 4.03 4.54 -9.12
CA THR A 337 3.97 3.30 -9.90
C THR A 337 5.18 3.11 -10.81
N HIS A 338 5.72 4.20 -11.37
CA HIS A 338 6.84 4.16 -12.32
C HIS A 338 8.09 4.81 -11.74
N ARG A 339 9.27 4.27 -12.08
CA ARG A 339 10.54 4.90 -11.73
C ARG A 339 10.90 5.93 -12.79
N VAL A 340 10.55 7.19 -12.52
CA VAL A 340 10.75 8.29 -13.47
C VAL A 340 12.06 9.02 -13.19
N GLU A 341 12.88 9.12 -14.21
CA GLU A 341 14.03 10.01 -14.30
C GLU A 341 13.66 11.17 -15.24
N TRP A 342 13.95 12.40 -14.83
CA TRP A 342 13.62 13.58 -15.60
C TRP A 342 14.86 14.11 -16.30
N VAL A 343 14.74 14.33 -17.61
CA VAL A 343 15.79 14.87 -18.46
C VAL A 343 15.31 16.20 -19.00
N TRP A 344 15.97 17.28 -18.58
CA TRP A 344 15.73 18.58 -19.20
C TRP A 344 16.38 18.60 -20.58
N VAL A 345 15.62 19.02 -21.58
CA VAL A 345 16.13 19.31 -22.92
C VAL A 345 15.97 20.79 -23.21
N GLU A 346 16.89 21.35 -23.98
CA GLU A 346 16.76 22.75 -24.39
C GLU A 346 15.70 22.86 -25.50
N GLY A 347 14.69 23.70 -25.27
CA GLY A 347 13.61 23.92 -26.23
C GLY A 347 14.14 24.52 -27.53
N HIS A 348 13.65 24.03 -28.68
CA HIS A 348 14.03 24.50 -30.02
C HIS A 348 15.54 24.41 -30.36
N ALA A 349 16.28 23.51 -29.70
CA ALA A 349 17.71 23.30 -29.90
C ALA A 349 18.05 22.06 -30.77
N GLY A 350 17.13 21.58 -31.62
CA GLY A 350 17.41 20.49 -32.55
C GLY A 350 17.27 19.07 -31.98
N HIS A 351 16.55 18.88 -30.86
CA HIS A 351 16.17 17.53 -30.40
C HIS A 351 14.95 17.05 -31.20
N PRO A 352 15.10 16.09 -32.15
CA PRO A 352 14.05 15.81 -33.14
C PRO A 352 12.74 15.32 -32.52
N GLU A 353 12.81 14.54 -31.45
CA GLU A 353 11.67 14.01 -30.71
C GLU A 353 10.90 15.09 -29.94
N ASN A 354 11.59 16.04 -29.32
CA ASN A 354 10.95 17.15 -28.61
C ASN A 354 10.27 18.10 -29.61
N GLU A 355 10.95 18.45 -30.70
CA GLU A 355 10.36 19.28 -31.78
C GLU A 355 9.16 18.61 -32.43
N ARG A 356 9.18 17.27 -32.55
CA ARG A 356 8.02 16.50 -33.01
C ARG A 356 6.86 16.63 -32.03
N CYS A 357 7.11 16.61 -30.72
CA CYS A 357 6.08 16.81 -29.71
C CYS A 357 5.53 18.24 -29.73
N ASP A 358 6.38 19.29 -29.78
CA ASP A 358 5.97 20.70 -29.92
C ASP A 358 5.01 20.89 -31.11
N ARG A 359 5.42 20.38 -32.28
CA ARG A 359 4.61 20.50 -33.50
C ARG A 359 3.24 19.84 -33.34
N LEU A 360 3.21 18.61 -32.83
CA LEU A 360 1.96 17.88 -32.61
C LEU A 360 1.07 18.56 -31.58
N ALA A 361 1.64 19.08 -30.49
CA ALA A 361 0.92 19.83 -29.47
C ALA A 361 0.30 21.12 -30.06
N ARG A 362 1.03 21.86 -30.89
CA ARG A 362 0.53 23.06 -31.60
C ARG A 362 -0.56 22.72 -32.62
N GLU A 363 -0.42 21.62 -33.36
CA GLU A 363 -1.46 21.14 -34.28
C GLU A 363 -2.74 20.79 -33.54
N GLU A 364 -2.63 20.08 -32.41
CA GLU A 364 -3.78 19.80 -31.56
C GLU A 364 -4.40 21.10 -31.04
N ALA A 365 -3.62 22.05 -30.55
CA ALA A 365 -4.14 23.33 -30.07
C ALA A 365 -4.92 24.09 -31.16
N ARG A 366 -4.43 24.09 -32.41
CA ARG A 366 -5.13 24.71 -33.56
C ARG A 366 -6.46 24.04 -33.87
N LYS A 367 -6.57 22.71 -33.74
CA LYS A 367 -7.84 21.98 -33.92
C LYS A 367 -8.91 22.37 -32.89
N ARG A 368 -8.52 22.91 -31.74
CA ARG A 368 -9.43 23.41 -30.69
C ARG A 368 -9.80 24.88 -30.88
N LYS A 369 -9.25 25.56 -31.89
CA LYS A 369 -9.64 26.92 -32.24
C LYS A 369 -10.99 26.85 -32.94
N THR A 370 -12.04 27.23 -32.21
CA THR A 370 -13.40 27.36 -32.75
C THR A 370 -13.50 28.51 -33.73
#